data_AF-X1RE41-F1
#
_entry.id   AF-X1RE41-F1
#
_cell.length_a   1.000
_cell.length_b   1.000
_cell.length_c   1.000
_cell.angle_alpha   90.00
_cell.angle_beta   90.00
_cell.angle_gamma   90.00
#
_symmetry.space_group_name_H-M   'P 1'
#
loop_
_entity.id
_entity.type
_entity.pdbx_description
1 polymer ?
#
loop_
_entity_poly.entity_id
_entity_poly.type
_entity_poly.pdbx_seq_one_letter_code
_entity_poly.pdbx_strand_id
1 'polypeptide(L)'
;MSKFPLNDEKAQVLGYFSFMGPGEKTVFIAPGVLDNIASGYLVLTDKKLFFFFYSNITIDKKFIATYPFIVSVDVKEGLIYSTLTINSKKESIKIEKIKKKDAREFYSILSKIIKNNRK
;
A
#
# COMPACT_ATOMS: atom_id res chain seq x y z
N MET A 1 -20.90 18.25 -8.69
CA MET A 1 -20.51 17.10 -7.83
C MET A 1 -19.62 16.18 -8.65
N SER A 2 -18.32 16.19 -8.40
CA SER A 2 -17.39 15.25 -9.05
C SER A 2 -17.66 13.85 -8.50
N LYS A 3 -18.19 12.96 -9.35
CA LYS A 3 -18.24 11.52 -9.07
C LYS A 3 -16.79 11.02 -8.98
N PHE A 4 -16.24 11.00 -7.78
CA PHE A 4 -15.14 10.09 -7.50
C PHE A 4 -15.70 8.68 -7.65
N PRO A 5 -15.11 7.81 -8.48
CA PRO A 5 -15.51 6.41 -8.51
C PRO A 5 -15.38 5.88 -7.07
N LEU A 6 -16.42 5.19 -6.59
CA LEU A 6 -16.40 4.54 -5.27
C LEU A 6 -15.08 3.77 -5.17
N ASN A 7 -14.38 3.86 -4.03
CA ASN A 7 -13.03 3.29 -3.88
C ASN A 7 -12.95 1.79 -4.23
N ASP A 8 -14.08 1.10 -4.26
CA ASP A 8 -14.23 -0.29 -4.68
C ASP A 8 -14.12 -0.49 -6.21
N GLU A 9 -14.50 0.50 -7.03
CA GLU A 9 -14.29 0.45 -8.49
C GLU A 9 -12.80 0.42 -8.84
N LYS A 10 -11.96 1.18 -8.11
CA LYS A 10 -10.50 1.10 -8.28
C LYS A 10 -9.95 -0.27 -7.93
N ALA A 11 -10.47 -0.91 -6.91
CA ALA A 11 -10.07 -2.26 -6.52
C ALA A 11 -10.44 -3.31 -7.59
N GLN A 12 -11.60 -3.14 -8.23
CA GLN A 12 -12.03 -3.98 -9.35
C GLN A 12 -11.16 -3.76 -10.58
N VAL A 13 -10.94 -2.51 -10.98
CA VAL A 13 -10.10 -2.14 -12.15
C VAL A 13 -8.67 -2.64 -11.99
N LEU A 14 -8.08 -2.49 -10.80
CA LEU A 14 -6.71 -2.93 -10.53
C LEU A 14 -6.62 -4.42 -10.19
N GLY A 15 -7.76 -5.09 -10.00
CA GLY A 15 -7.84 -6.53 -9.88
C GLY A 15 -7.45 -7.10 -8.52
N TYR A 16 -7.42 -6.27 -7.46
CA TYR A 16 -7.18 -6.72 -6.09
C TYR A 16 -8.45 -6.86 -5.23
N PHE A 17 -9.63 -6.53 -5.79
CA PHE A 17 -10.91 -6.61 -5.09
C PHE A 17 -11.18 -8.00 -4.47
N SER A 18 -10.79 -9.09 -5.14
CA SER A 18 -10.93 -10.46 -4.64
C SER A 18 -10.19 -10.74 -3.33
N PHE A 19 -9.24 -9.87 -2.96
CA PHE A 19 -8.49 -9.97 -1.71
C PHE A 19 -9.09 -9.12 -0.59
N MET A 20 -10.15 -8.35 -0.85
CA MET A 20 -10.82 -7.52 0.15
C MET A 20 -11.93 -8.33 0.85
N GLY A 21 -12.07 -8.15 2.16
CA GLY A 21 -13.15 -8.73 2.93
C GLY A 21 -14.49 -8.00 2.73
N PRO A 22 -15.61 -8.60 3.15
CA PRO A 22 -16.92 -7.95 3.06
C PRO A 22 -16.93 -6.57 3.74
N GLY A 23 -17.38 -5.56 2.99
CA GLY A 23 -17.45 -4.17 3.44
C GLY A 23 -16.11 -3.49 3.73
N GLU A 24 -14.98 -4.12 3.43
CA GLU A 24 -13.65 -3.50 3.47
C GLU A 24 -13.55 -2.44 2.37
N LYS A 25 -12.93 -1.29 2.66
CA LYS A 25 -12.81 -0.17 1.74
C LYS A 25 -11.37 0.25 1.57
N THR A 26 -10.98 0.50 0.33
CA THR A 26 -9.67 1.11 0.04
C THR A 26 -9.63 2.53 0.60
N VAL A 27 -8.61 2.84 1.40
CA VAL A 27 -8.33 4.17 1.93
C VAL A 27 -7.35 4.90 1.01
N PHE A 28 -6.26 4.23 0.65
CA PHE A 28 -5.24 4.81 -0.22
C PHE A 28 -4.48 3.74 -0.99
N ILE A 29 -3.98 4.11 -2.17
CA ILE A 29 -3.15 3.23 -3.01
C ILE A 29 -2.00 4.05 -3.57
N ALA A 30 -0.83 3.43 -3.68
CA ALA A 30 0.29 4.00 -4.40
C ALA A 30 1.02 2.92 -5.21
N PRO A 31 1.35 3.18 -6.49
CA PRO A 31 2.26 2.30 -7.23
C PRO A 31 3.67 2.40 -6.64
N GLY A 32 4.40 1.29 -6.65
CA GLY A 32 5.77 1.23 -6.17
C GLY A 32 6.45 -0.10 -6.47
N VAL A 33 7.65 -0.28 -5.92
CA VAL A 33 8.43 -1.51 -6.04
C VAL A 33 8.77 -2.03 -4.64
N LEU A 34 8.28 -3.21 -4.30
CA LEU A 34 8.58 -3.88 -3.04
C LEU A 34 10.00 -4.44 -3.06
N ASP A 35 10.83 -3.97 -2.12
CA ASP A 35 12.22 -4.37 -1.88
C ASP A 35 13.09 -4.42 -3.14
N ASN A 36 12.82 -3.52 -4.09
CA ASN A 36 13.42 -3.49 -5.44
C ASN A 36 13.26 -4.78 -6.27
N ILE A 37 12.33 -5.67 -5.89
CA ILE A 37 12.10 -6.98 -6.52
C ILE A 37 10.80 -6.98 -7.32
N ALA A 38 9.69 -6.53 -6.73
CA ALA A 38 8.36 -6.70 -7.31
C ALA A 38 7.66 -5.36 -7.53
N SER A 39 7.31 -5.05 -8.78
CA SER A 39 6.49 -3.87 -9.09
C SER A 39 5.02 -4.15 -8.85
N GLY A 40 4.31 -3.19 -8.25
CA GLY A 40 2.93 -3.39 -7.86
C GLY A 40 2.32 -2.17 -7.19
N TYR A 41 1.33 -2.41 -6.34
CA TYR A 41 0.59 -1.40 -5.62
C TYR A 41 0.65 -1.66 -4.12
N LEU A 42 1.09 -0.66 -3.37
CA LEU A 42 0.88 -0.61 -1.93
C LEU A 42 -0.56 -0.16 -1.69
N VAL A 43 -1.35 -1.01 -1.05
CA VAL A 43 -2.78 -0.80 -0.81
C VAL A 43 -3.04 -0.74 0.69
N LEU A 44 -3.58 0.38 1.13
CA LEU A 44 -4.09 0.58 2.48
C LEU A 44 -5.61 0.59 2.45
N THR A 45 -6.23 -0.30 3.22
CA THR A 45 -7.67 -0.32 3.45
C THR A 45 -8.00 0.13 4.86
N ASP A 46 -9.28 0.23 5.16
CA ASP A 46 -9.76 0.49 6.52
C ASP A 46 -9.51 -0.69 7.49
N LYS A 47 -9.08 -1.86 6.98
CA LYS A 47 -8.80 -3.05 7.79
C LYS A 47 -7.35 -3.52 7.76
N LYS A 48 -6.62 -3.32 6.66
CA LYS A 48 -5.27 -3.89 6.49
C LYS A 48 -4.40 -3.11 5.51
N LEU A 49 -3.10 -3.42 5.57
CA LEU A 49 -2.09 -2.98 4.64
C LEU A 49 -1.55 -4.20 3.88
N PHE A 50 -1.50 -4.12 2.56
CA PHE A 50 -0.89 -5.17 1.74
C PHE A 50 -0.24 -4.60 0.48
N PHE A 51 0.69 -5.34 -0.10
CA PHE A 51 1.27 -5.07 -1.41
C PHE A 51 0.72 -6.06 -2.42
N PHE A 52 0.14 -5.56 -3.50
CA PHE A 52 -0.44 -6.35 -4.59
C PHE A 52 0.46 -6.28 -5.83
N PHE A 53 0.85 -7.42 -6.37
CA PHE A 53 1.77 -7.49 -7.51
C PHE A 53 1.51 -8.72 -8.39
N TYR A 54 2.07 -8.66 -9.60
CA TYR A 54 2.12 -9.78 -10.54
C TYR A 54 3.49 -10.43 -10.46
N SER A 55 3.54 -11.76 -10.40
CA SER A 55 4.82 -12.47 -10.42
C SER A 55 5.34 -12.60 -11.85
N ASN A 56 6.60 -12.23 -12.05
CA ASN A 56 7.29 -12.46 -13.32
C ASN A 56 7.69 -13.94 -13.51
N ILE A 57 7.63 -14.77 -12.46
CA ILE A 57 8.01 -16.20 -12.52
C ILE A 57 6.89 -17.04 -13.14
N THR A 58 5.63 -16.64 -12.91
CA THR A 58 4.45 -17.28 -13.51
C THR A 58 3.57 -16.15 -14.02
N ILE A 59 3.67 -15.88 -15.33
CA ILE A 59 3.24 -14.65 -16.03
C ILE A 59 1.81 -14.17 -15.73
N ASP A 60 0.94 -15.01 -15.15
CA ASP A 60 -0.48 -14.68 -14.90
C ASP A 60 -0.93 -14.75 -13.44
N LYS A 61 -0.02 -14.99 -12.47
CA LYS A 61 -0.43 -15.11 -11.07
C LYS A 61 -0.34 -13.78 -10.32
N LYS A 62 -1.47 -13.41 -9.73
CA LYS A 62 -1.65 -12.28 -8.81
C LYS A 62 -1.29 -12.70 -7.39
N PHE A 63 -0.51 -11.88 -6.69
CA PHE A 63 -0.09 -12.12 -5.32
C PHE A 63 -0.40 -10.92 -4.43
N ILE A 64 -0.61 -11.22 -3.15
CA ILE A 64 -0.62 -10.22 -2.09
C ILE A 64 0.41 -10.58 -1.01
N ALA A 65 1.10 -9.57 -0.50
CA ALA A 65 1.87 -9.64 0.73
C ALA A 65 1.18 -8.76 1.76
N THR A 66 0.63 -9.35 2.83
CA THR A 66 -0.12 -8.61 3.86
C THR A 66 0.78 -8.33 5.06
N TYR A 67 0.72 -7.11 5.59
CA TYR A 67 1.61 -6.65 6.66
C TYR A 67 0.82 -6.31 7.93
N PRO A 68 0.68 -7.27 8.86
CA PRO A 68 -0.03 -7.05 10.11
C PRO A 68 0.86 -6.32 11.15
N PHE A 69 0.23 -5.73 12.16
CA PHE A 69 0.91 -5.15 13.33
C PHE A 69 2.00 -4.12 12.98
N ILE A 70 1.66 -3.13 12.14
CA ILE A 70 2.56 -2.04 11.78
C ILE A 70 2.92 -1.21 13.02
N VAL A 71 4.21 -1.04 13.25
CA VAL A 71 4.79 -0.34 14.41
C VAL A 71 5.23 1.07 14.03
N SER A 72 5.87 1.24 12.87
CA SER A 72 6.30 2.55 12.37
C SER A 72 6.30 2.58 10.84
N VAL A 73 6.30 3.80 10.31
CA VAL A 73 6.54 4.08 8.91
C VAL A 73 7.50 5.25 8.84
N ASP A 74 8.45 5.18 7.90
CA ASP A 74 9.41 6.23 7.62
C ASP A 74 9.36 6.55 6.12
N VAL A 75 9.65 7.81 5.77
CA VAL A 75 9.71 8.25 4.38
C VAL A 75 11.07 8.88 4.07
N LYS A 76 11.76 8.33 3.07
CA LYS A 76 12.96 8.95 2.49
C LYS A 76 12.56 9.61 1.18
N GLU A 77 12.53 10.94 1.18
CA GLU A 77 12.16 11.71 0.00
C GLU A 77 13.31 11.82 -0.99
N GLY A 78 13.03 11.57 -2.26
CA GLY A 78 13.87 11.99 -3.37
C GLY A 78 13.30 13.22 -4.09
N LEU A 79 13.86 13.49 -5.28
CA LEU A 79 13.43 14.59 -6.14
C LEU A 79 12.06 14.30 -6.78
N ILE A 80 11.94 13.15 -7.45
CA ILE A 80 10.74 12.71 -8.15
C ILE A 80 10.05 11.56 -7.40
N TYR A 81 10.86 10.59 -7.00
CA TYR A 81 10.41 9.39 -6.30
C TYR A 81 10.93 9.36 -4.88
N SER A 82 10.21 8.66 -4.01
CA SER A 82 10.52 8.45 -2.61
C SER A 82 10.49 6.95 -2.29
N THR A 83 11.05 6.62 -1.14
CA THR A 83 10.98 5.28 -0.54
C THR A 83 10.22 5.35 0.77
N LEU A 84 9.23 4.48 0.95
CA LEU A 84 8.61 4.22 2.25
C LEU A 84 9.26 3.00 2.87
N THR A 85 9.63 3.10 4.15
CA THR A 85 10.02 1.94 4.96
C THR A 85 8.90 1.69 5.96
N ILE A 86 8.35 0.50 5.97
CA ILE A 86 7.25 0.13 6.86
C ILE A 86 7.75 -0.99 7.77
N ASN A 87 7.72 -0.75 9.08
CA ASN A 87 8.16 -1.71 10.08
C ASN A 87 6.94 -2.30 10.77
N SER A 88 6.83 -3.63 10.72
CA SER A 88 5.93 -4.39 11.58
C SER A 88 6.70 -4.97 12.77
N LYS A 89 6.01 -5.70 13.66
CA LYS A 89 6.66 -6.47 14.72
C LYS A 89 7.57 -7.59 14.21
N LYS A 90 7.34 -8.09 12.98
CA LYS A 90 8.03 -9.28 12.45
C LYS A 90 9.06 -8.96 11.37
N GLU A 91 8.80 -7.93 10.58
CA GLU A 91 9.56 -7.62 9.38
C GLU A 91 9.58 -6.12 9.08
N SER A 92 10.57 -5.71 8.30
CA SER A 92 10.71 -4.37 7.73
C SER A 92 10.69 -4.50 6.21
N ILE A 93 9.81 -3.75 5.56
CA ILE A 93 9.71 -3.73 4.09
C ILE A 93 10.02 -2.35 3.56
N LYS A 94 10.50 -2.29 2.32
CA LYS A 94 10.70 -1.04 1.58
C LYS A 94 9.82 -1.02 0.35
N ILE A 95 9.08 0.07 0.19
CA ILE A 95 8.34 0.35 -1.03
C ILE A 95 9.03 1.53 -1.72
N GLU A 96 9.75 1.22 -2.79
CA GLU A 96 10.57 2.15 -3.55
C GLU A 96 9.82 2.69 -4.76
N LYS A 97 10.41 3.71 -5.41
CA LYS A 97 9.91 4.32 -6.65
C LYS A 97 8.46 4.82 -6.55
N ILE A 98 8.01 5.18 -5.36
CA ILE A 98 6.70 5.81 -5.16
C ILE A 98 6.82 7.29 -5.54
N LYS A 99 5.84 7.85 -6.25
CA LYS A 99 5.84 9.30 -6.51
C LYS A 99 5.88 10.07 -5.19
N LYS A 100 6.70 11.12 -5.13
CA LYS A 100 6.93 11.89 -3.90
C LYS A 100 5.64 12.34 -3.21
N LYS A 101 4.65 12.82 -3.97
CA LYS A 101 3.35 13.25 -3.45
C LYS A 101 2.61 12.08 -2.77
N ASP A 102 2.52 10.94 -3.46
CA ASP A 102 1.80 9.77 -2.97
C ASP A 102 2.50 9.19 -1.73
N ALA A 103 3.83 9.18 -1.69
CA ALA A 103 4.59 8.74 -0.51
C ALA A 103 4.34 9.61 0.72
N ARG A 104 4.28 10.95 0.56
CA ARG A 104 3.95 11.89 1.65
C ARG A 104 2.54 11.65 2.19
N GLU A 105 1.58 11.48 1.29
CA GLU A 105 0.18 11.26 1.66
C GLU A 105 0.02 9.92 2.38
N PHE A 106 0.63 8.86 1.85
CA PHE A 106 0.66 7.53 2.47
C PHE A 106 1.29 7.58 3.87
N TYR A 107 2.46 8.21 4.01
CA TYR A 107 3.16 8.38 5.28
C TYR A 107 2.26 9.11 6.31
N SER A 108 1.61 10.19 5.89
CA SER A 108 0.71 10.96 6.76
C SER A 108 -0.46 10.13 7.27
N ILE A 109 -1.15 9.41 6.37
CA ILE A 109 -2.30 8.57 6.71
C ILE A 109 -1.88 7.44 7.64
N LEU A 110 -0.83 6.69 7.26
CA LEU A 110 -0.40 5.51 8.02
C LEU A 110 0.17 5.90 9.39
N SER A 111 0.93 6.99 9.48
CA SER A 111 1.44 7.52 10.76
C SER A 111 0.29 7.88 11.72
N LYS A 112 -0.78 8.47 11.20
CA LYS A 112 -1.97 8.81 12.01
C LYS A 112 -2.66 7.55 12.53
N ILE A 113 -2.82 6.52 11.70
CA ILE A 113 -3.40 5.22 12.10
C ILE A 113 -2.55 4.56 13.18
N ILE A 114 -1.23 4.48 12.99
CA ILE A 114 -0.30 3.90 13.95
C ILE A 114 -0.38 4.63 15.29
N LYS A 115 -0.40 5.98 15.28
CA LYS A 115 -0.50 6.79 16.50
C LYS A 115 -1.82 6.54 17.24
N ASN A 116 -2.93 6.40 16.52
CA ASN A 116 -4.24 6.15 17.12
C ASN A 116 -4.33 4.76 17.76
N ASN A 117 -3.68 3.75 17.17
CA ASN A 117 -3.68 2.37 17.71
C ASN A 117 -2.75 2.17 18.92
N ARG A 118 -1.90 3.16 19.25
CA ARG A 118 -1.05 3.13 20.46
C ARG A 118 -1.74 3.73 21.69
N LYS A 119 -2.90 4.37 21.52
CA LYS A 119 -3.74 4.87 22.62
C LYS A 119 -4.67 3.76 23.08
#